data_AF-X1JS06-F1
#
_entry.id   AF-X1JS06-F1
#
_cell.length_a   1.000
_cell.length_b   1.000
_cell.length_c   1.000
_cell.angle_alpha   90.00
_cell.angle_beta   90.00
_cell.angle_gamma   90.00
#
_symmetry.space_group_name_H-M   'P 1'
#
loop_
_entity.id
_entity.type
_entity.pdbx_description
1 polymer ?
#
loop_
_entity_poly.entity_id
_entity_poly.type
_entity_poly.pdbx_seq_one_letter_code
_entity_poly.pdbx_strand_id
1 'polypeptide(L)'
;MEKIPVYKIHGSHRNIITGEDTRTSFINTLKLIGLNQTESNIVQLEPYKAQFLDKISNERSLIIIGYSGKNDFDLMSTLKIMKNLKNLIWINHISDGGSKEDLYEFDAQKSSDLKKLDNLDQSLLEIKQLNGSVNVFRLNVNTSKFLEKFFKEKEKLSKDKFTIDLMEWLKTNIDEPNELTKLFI
;
A
#
# COMPACT_ATOMS: atom_id res chain seq x y z
N MET A 1 17.09 -16.61 15.25
CA MET A 1 15.93 -16.21 14.42
C MET A 1 16.09 -14.73 14.13
N GLU A 2 16.22 -14.36 12.87
CA GLU A 2 16.40 -12.96 12.46
C GLU A 2 15.07 -12.21 12.67
N LYS A 3 15.10 -11.06 13.33
CA LYS A 3 13.90 -10.26 13.58
C LYS A 3 13.62 -9.38 12.36
N ILE A 4 12.44 -9.53 11.76
CA ILE A 4 12.00 -8.69 10.64
C ILE A 4 11.25 -7.48 11.22
N PRO A 5 11.73 -6.24 11.01
CA PRO A 5 11.01 -5.06 11.47
C PRO A 5 9.75 -4.83 10.62
N VAL A 6 8.63 -4.51 11.27
CA VAL A 6 7.37 -4.15 10.62
C VAL A 6 7.06 -2.70 10.94
N TYR A 7 6.84 -1.91 9.89
CA TYR A 7 6.54 -0.48 10.01
C TYR A 7 5.10 -0.21 9.54
N LYS A 8 4.34 0.53 10.34
CA LYS A 8 3.00 1.00 9.96
C LYS A 8 3.03 2.50 9.72
N ILE A 9 2.71 2.91 8.48
CA ILE A 9 2.88 4.30 8.00
C ILE A 9 1.62 5.16 8.24
N HIS A 10 0.41 4.59 8.16
CA HIS A 10 -0.87 5.31 8.33
C HIS A 10 -1.39 5.37 9.78
N GLY A 11 -0.50 5.25 10.77
CA GLY A 11 -0.89 5.33 12.18
C GLY A 11 -1.73 4.14 12.67
N SER A 12 -2.20 4.22 13.91
CA SER A 12 -2.99 3.16 14.55
C SER A 12 -4.04 3.78 15.48
N HIS A 13 -4.97 2.98 15.98
CA HIS A 13 -5.97 3.46 16.94
C HIS A 13 -5.38 3.73 18.34
N ARG A 14 -4.16 3.23 18.61
CA ARG A 14 -3.47 3.40 19.87
C ARG A 14 -1.98 3.52 19.65
N ASN A 15 -1.34 4.52 20.23
CA ASN A 15 0.11 4.64 20.21
C ASN A 15 0.73 3.45 20.97
N ILE A 16 1.53 2.63 20.30
CA ILE A 16 2.14 1.43 20.91
C ILE A 16 3.27 1.75 21.90
N ILE A 17 3.80 2.98 21.88
CA ILE A 17 4.87 3.44 22.76
C ILE A 17 4.27 4.13 23.99
N THR A 18 3.37 5.10 23.79
CA THR A 18 2.78 5.90 24.90
C THR A 18 1.51 5.29 25.47
N GLY A 19 0.85 4.38 24.75
CA GLY A 19 -0.42 3.79 25.13
C GLY A 19 -1.64 4.69 24.90
N GLU A 20 -1.45 5.90 24.39
CA GLU A 20 -2.50 6.90 24.15
C GLU A 20 -3.47 6.46 23.04
N ASP A 21 -4.73 6.83 23.20
CA ASP A 21 -5.76 6.67 22.18
C ASP A 21 -5.54 7.68 21.05
N THR A 22 -5.34 7.18 19.83
CA THR A 22 -5.08 8.00 18.65
C THR A 22 -6.20 7.88 17.60
N ARG A 23 -7.39 7.39 17.99
CA ARG A 23 -8.53 7.23 17.06
C ARG A 23 -8.91 8.54 16.37
N THR A 24 -8.98 9.65 17.11
CA THR A 24 -9.37 10.95 16.53
C THR A 24 -8.37 11.43 15.49
N SER A 25 -7.06 11.36 15.80
CA SER A 25 -5.99 11.68 14.84
C SER A 25 -5.99 10.73 13.64
N PHE A 26 -6.28 9.45 13.84
CA PHE A 26 -6.38 8.47 12.76
C PHE A 26 -7.57 8.76 11.83
N ILE A 27 -8.76 9.02 12.40
CA ILE A 27 -9.96 9.42 11.66
C ILE A 27 -9.69 10.71 10.89
N ASN A 28 -9.05 11.71 11.51
CA ASN A 28 -8.70 12.95 10.84
C ASN A 28 -7.73 12.73 9.66
N THR A 29 -6.77 11.82 9.81
CA THR A 29 -5.85 11.44 8.73
C THR A 29 -6.63 10.82 7.56
N LEU A 30 -7.55 9.89 7.84
CA LEU A 30 -8.40 9.29 6.81
C LEU A 30 -9.34 10.32 6.15
N LYS A 31 -9.93 11.24 6.93
CA LYS A 31 -10.75 12.33 6.41
C LYS A 31 -9.93 13.25 5.50
N LEU A 32 -8.72 13.62 5.88
CA LEU A 32 -7.81 14.44 5.06
C LEU A 32 -7.41 13.72 3.77
N ILE A 33 -7.11 12.42 3.82
CA ILE A 33 -6.84 11.61 2.63
C ILE A 33 -8.07 11.61 1.71
N GLY A 34 -9.27 11.39 2.24
CA GLY A 34 -10.51 11.37 1.46
C GLY A 34 -10.90 12.73 0.87
N LEU A 35 -10.75 13.82 1.62
CA LEU A 35 -11.04 15.18 1.15
C LEU A 35 -10.07 15.63 0.05
N ASN A 36 -8.79 15.25 0.16
CA ASN A 36 -7.80 15.56 -0.86
C ASN A 36 -7.90 14.66 -2.11
N GLN A 37 -8.82 13.69 -2.16
CA GLN A 37 -9.19 13.02 -3.42
C GLN A 37 -10.18 13.84 -4.25
N THR A 38 -10.92 14.78 -3.63
CA THR A 38 -11.95 15.59 -4.31
C THR A 38 -11.46 16.94 -4.80
N GLU A 39 -10.45 17.51 -4.15
CA GLU A 39 -9.75 18.70 -4.61
C GLU A 39 -8.43 18.25 -5.20
N SER A 40 -8.01 18.81 -6.34
CA SER A 40 -6.80 18.45 -7.10
C SER A 40 -5.47 18.78 -6.38
N ASN A 41 -5.41 18.59 -5.07
CA ASN A 41 -4.24 18.72 -4.23
C ASN A 41 -3.47 17.40 -4.22
N ILE A 42 -2.17 17.47 -4.46
CA ILE A 42 -1.26 16.32 -4.43
C ILE A 42 -1.31 15.71 -3.02
N VAL A 43 -2.00 14.58 -2.87
CA VAL A 43 -1.93 13.80 -1.63
C VAL A 43 -0.54 13.19 -1.60
N GLN A 44 0.33 13.72 -0.75
CA GLN A 44 1.65 13.16 -0.49
C GLN A 44 1.66 12.64 0.95
N LEU A 45 2.42 11.56 1.19
CA LEU A 45 2.75 11.16 2.56
C LEU A 45 3.32 12.37 3.31
N GLU A 46 2.99 12.52 4.60
CA GLU A 46 3.54 13.60 5.40
C GLU A 46 5.08 13.58 5.31
N PRO A 47 5.76 14.75 5.25
CA PRO A 47 7.18 14.82 4.92
C PRO A 47 8.08 13.89 5.74
N TYR A 48 7.77 13.70 7.03
CA TYR A 48 8.52 12.79 7.91
C TYR A 48 8.37 11.31 7.52
N LYS A 49 7.19 10.89 7.04
CA LYS A 49 6.95 9.51 6.57
C LYS A 49 7.64 9.25 5.24
N ALA A 50 7.60 10.22 4.34
CA ALA A 50 8.33 10.16 3.07
C ALA A 50 9.85 10.06 3.30
N GLN A 51 10.41 10.90 4.18
CA GLN A 51 11.82 10.83 4.56
C GLN A 51 12.18 9.50 5.24
N PHE A 52 11.28 8.96 6.06
CA PHE A 52 11.49 7.65 6.68
C PHE A 52 11.56 6.56 5.61
N LEU A 53 10.59 6.51 4.69
CA LEU A 53 10.55 5.53 3.61
C LEU A 53 11.81 5.60 2.73
N ASP A 54 12.23 6.81 2.35
CA ASP A 54 13.48 7.06 1.60
C ASP A 54 14.70 6.46 2.32
N LYS A 55 14.85 6.73 3.61
CA LYS A 55 15.98 6.21 4.41
C LYS A 55 15.99 4.69 4.53
N ILE A 56 14.83 4.06 4.77
CA ILE A 56 14.79 2.60 4.96
C ILE A 56 14.91 1.83 3.64
N SER A 57 14.66 2.48 2.51
CA SER A 57 14.72 1.91 1.16
C SER A 57 15.99 2.28 0.38
N ASN A 58 16.83 3.17 0.93
CA ASN A 58 18.09 3.59 0.31
C ASN A 58 18.98 2.38 -0.05
N GLU A 59 19.43 2.33 -1.31
CA GLU A 59 20.26 1.27 -1.91
C GLU A 59 19.64 -0.14 -1.86
N ARG A 60 18.34 -0.24 -1.62
CA ARG A 60 17.60 -1.51 -1.49
C ARG A 60 16.63 -1.72 -2.64
N SER A 61 16.13 -2.95 -2.74
CA SER A 61 14.97 -3.28 -3.55
C SER A 61 13.71 -3.03 -2.73
N LEU A 62 12.75 -2.30 -3.29
CA LEU A 62 11.41 -2.15 -2.73
C LEU A 62 10.43 -3.00 -3.55
N ILE A 63 9.73 -3.91 -2.87
CA ILE A 63 8.66 -4.71 -3.46
C ILE A 63 7.33 -4.16 -2.97
N ILE A 64 6.43 -3.86 -3.90
CA ILE A 64 5.07 -3.40 -3.63
C ILE A 64 4.11 -4.50 -4.04
N ILE A 65 3.23 -4.92 -3.12
CA ILE A 65 2.24 -5.97 -3.33
C ILE A 65 0.91 -5.59 -2.67
N GLY A 66 -0.20 -6.08 -3.21
CA GLY A 66 -1.53 -5.83 -2.65
C GLY A 66 -2.03 -4.41 -2.90
N TYR A 67 -1.47 -3.74 -3.90
CA TYR A 67 -1.73 -2.33 -4.18
C TYR A 67 -2.05 -2.13 -5.67
N SER A 68 -3.19 -1.49 -5.95
CA SER A 68 -3.73 -1.34 -7.31
C SER A 68 -3.21 -0.11 -8.05
N GLY A 69 -2.62 0.85 -7.35
CA GLY A 69 -2.14 2.11 -7.93
C GLY A 69 -3.23 3.11 -8.31
N LYS A 70 -4.52 2.83 -8.01
CA LYS A 70 -5.65 3.66 -8.47
C LYS A 70 -6.11 4.75 -7.49
N ASN A 71 -5.97 4.55 -6.18
CA ASN A 71 -6.66 5.38 -5.16
C ASN A 71 -5.73 6.10 -4.17
N ASP A 72 -4.43 5.88 -4.25
CA ASP A 72 -3.50 6.22 -3.18
C ASP A 72 -2.29 6.95 -3.81
N PHE A 73 -2.53 8.23 -4.09
CA PHE A 73 -1.57 9.16 -4.72
C PHE A 73 -0.34 9.43 -3.84
N ASP A 74 -0.43 9.12 -2.55
CA ASP A 74 0.58 9.41 -1.53
C ASP A 74 1.85 8.57 -1.69
N LEU A 75 1.71 7.26 -1.85
CA LEU A 75 2.85 6.37 -2.13
C LEU A 75 3.44 6.69 -3.51
N MET A 76 2.60 6.84 -4.54
CA MET A 76 3.08 7.07 -5.90
C MET A 76 3.88 8.38 -6.01
N SER A 77 3.35 9.46 -5.43
CA SER A 77 4.05 10.76 -5.37
C SER A 77 5.34 10.67 -4.55
N THR A 78 5.36 9.84 -3.50
CA THR A 78 6.57 9.61 -2.69
C THR A 78 7.64 8.84 -3.46
N LEU A 79 7.27 7.77 -4.18
CA LEU A 79 8.21 6.97 -4.98
C LEU A 79 8.90 7.81 -6.06
N LYS A 80 8.20 8.79 -6.64
CA LYS A 80 8.76 9.73 -7.64
C LYS A 80 9.88 10.61 -7.09
N ILE A 81 9.91 10.87 -5.79
CA ILE A 81 10.92 11.75 -5.16
C ILE A 81 11.99 11.00 -4.35
N MET A 82 11.81 9.69 -4.14
CA MET A 82 12.78 8.86 -3.44
C MET A 82 14.09 8.78 -4.22
N LYS A 83 15.21 8.79 -3.49
CA LYS A 83 16.55 8.76 -4.06
C LYS A 83 17.21 7.42 -3.80
N ASN A 84 18.14 7.04 -4.68
CA ASN A 84 19.00 5.86 -4.52
C ASN A 84 18.25 4.53 -4.30
N LEU A 85 16.98 4.44 -4.68
CA LEU A 85 16.28 3.17 -4.72
C LEU A 85 16.93 2.31 -5.81
N LYS A 86 17.37 1.09 -5.47
CA LYS A 86 18.07 0.22 -6.43
C LYS A 86 17.08 -0.42 -7.41
N ASN A 87 16.04 -1.04 -6.88
CA ASN A 87 15.00 -1.67 -7.66
C ASN A 87 13.63 -1.33 -7.08
N LEU A 88 12.67 -1.01 -7.95
CA LEU A 88 11.26 -0.95 -7.64
C LEU A 88 10.57 -2.12 -8.33
N ILE A 89 9.97 -3.03 -7.57
CA ILE A 89 9.28 -4.21 -8.10
C ILE A 89 7.81 -4.12 -7.71
N TRP A 90 6.95 -3.94 -8.71
CA TRP A 90 5.51 -3.86 -8.51
C TRP A 90 4.83 -5.19 -8.84
N ILE A 91 4.23 -5.83 -7.84
CA ILE A 91 3.46 -7.06 -8.04
C ILE A 91 2.00 -6.70 -8.27
N ASN A 92 1.58 -6.77 -9.53
CA ASN A 92 0.22 -6.50 -9.96
C ASN A 92 -0.62 -7.79 -9.97
N HIS A 93 -1.79 -7.72 -9.34
CA HIS A 93 -2.70 -8.87 -9.25
C HIS A 93 -3.51 -9.04 -10.54
N ILE A 94 -3.47 -10.25 -11.10
CA ILE A 94 -4.37 -10.68 -12.18
C ILE A 94 -5.16 -11.92 -11.75
N SER A 95 -6.50 -11.86 -11.88
CA SER A 95 -7.40 -12.95 -11.49
C SER A 95 -7.24 -14.17 -12.41
N ASP A 96 -7.20 -13.91 -13.72
CA ASP A 96 -7.17 -14.91 -14.79
C ASP A 96 -5.76 -15.21 -15.26
N GLY A 97 -4.83 -15.39 -14.32
CA GLY A 97 -3.47 -15.80 -14.64
C GLY A 97 -3.47 -17.12 -15.41
N GLY A 98 -3.49 -17.03 -16.74
CA GLY A 98 -2.90 -18.01 -17.64
C GLY A 98 -1.53 -18.38 -17.08
N SER A 99 -1.13 -19.61 -17.30
CA SER A 99 -0.05 -20.34 -16.61
C SER A 99 1.37 -19.72 -16.64
N LYS A 100 1.55 -18.46 -17.06
CA LYS A 100 2.81 -17.74 -17.09
C LYS A 100 2.75 -16.42 -16.31
N GLU A 101 3.76 -16.23 -15.48
CA GLU A 101 4.07 -14.98 -14.78
C GLU A 101 4.72 -14.03 -15.79
N ASP A 102 4.09 -12.88 -16.07
CA ASP A 102 4.64 -11.90 -17.02
C ASP A 102 5.44 -10.84 -16.26
N LEU A 103 6.74 -10.76 -16.55
CA LEU A 103 7.66 -9.76 -16.00
C LEU A 103 7.97 -8.71 -17.06
N TYR A 104 7.76 -7.45 -16.70
CA TYR A 104 8.06 -6.28 -17.52
C TYR A 104 9.13 -5.45 -16.84
N GLU A 105 10.11 -5.00 -17.62
CA GLU A 105 11.11 -4.01 -17.21
C GLU A 105 10.86 -2.70 -17.96
N PHE A 106 10.85 -1.58 -17.23
CA PHE A 106 10.65 -0.26 -17.82
C PHE A 106 11.99 0.37 -18.14
N ASP A 107 12.17 0.72 -19.41
CA ASP A 107 13.32 1.47 -19.91
C ASP A 107 12.97 2.96 -20.06
N ALA A 108 13.97 3.82 -19.97
CA ALA A 108 13.81 5.26 -20.16
C ALA A 108 13.70 5.61 -21.66
N GLN A 109 12.62 5.19 -22.33
CA GLN A 109 12.34 5.56 -23.73
C GLN A 109 11.30 6.69 -23.85
N LYS A 110 11.24 7.29 -25.04
CA LYS A 110 10.64 8.62 -25.31
C LYS A 110 9.14 8.69 -24.98
N SER A 111 8.73 9.87 -24.54
CA SER A 111 7.37 10.25 -24.10
C SER A 111 6.22 10.00 -25.09
N SER A 112 6.50 9.62 -26.34
CA SER A 112 5.50 9.33 -27.36
C SER A 112 4.65 8.09 -27.07
N ASP A 113 5.12 7.18 -26.21
CA ASP A 113 4.44 5.91 -25.91
C ASP A 113 3.46 5.99 -24.72
N LEU A 114 3.48 7.11 -23.97
CA LEU A 114 2.70 7.29 -22.74
C LEU A 114 1.19 7.27 -22.96
N LYS A 115 0.69 7.75 -24.11
CA LYS A 115 -0.76 7.94 -24.36
C LYS A 115 -1.55 6.65 -24.55
N LYS A 116 -0.88 5.49 -24.66
CA LYS A 116 -1.52 4.17 -24.82
C LYS A 116 -1.36 3.26 -23.60
N LEU A 117 -0.61 3.69 -22.59
CA LEU A 117 -0.32 2.89 -21.40
C LEU A 117 -1.44 3.03 -20.37
N ASP A 118 -1.64 1.98 -19.58
CA ASP A 118 -2.51 2.04 -18.41
C ASP A 118 -1.92 2.99 -17.33
N ASN A 119 -2.75 3.43 -16.38
CA ASN A 119 -2.34 4.42 -15.37
C ASN A 119 -1.15 3.96 -14.51
N LEU A 120 -1.02 2.66 -14.27
CA LEU A 120 0.08 2.10 -13.49
C LEU A 120 1.38 2.18 -14.28
N ASP A 121 1.35 1.74 -15.54
CA ASP A 121 2.49 1.75 -16.44
C ASP A 121 3.00 3.16 -16.70
N GLN A 122 2.09 4.14 -16.84
CA GLN A 122 2.47 5.55 -16.91
C GLN A 122 3.22 5.99 -15.65
N SER A 123 2.70 5.64 -14.47
CA SER A 123 3.32 6.04 -13.20
C SER A 123 4.68 5.38 -12.96
N LEU A 124 4.83 4.10 -13.31
CA LEU A 124 6.08 3.36 -13.21
C LEU A 124 7.14 3.90 -14.18
N LEU A 125 6.73 4.25 -15.41
CA LEU A 125 7.60 4.88 -16.39
C LEU A 125 8.05 6.28 -15.94
N GLU A 126 7.15 7.09 -15.38
CA GLU A 126 7.50 8.38 -14.81
C GLU A 126 8.54 8.26 -13.69
N ILE A 127 8.41 7.26 -12.79
CA ILE A 127 9.40 7.00 -11.75
C ILE A 127 10.76 6.67 -12.39
N LYS A 128 10.80 5.82 -13.42
CA LYS A 128 12.04 5.48 -14.14
C LYS A 128 12.67 6.71 -14.80
N GLN A 129 11.86 7.59 -15.38
CA GLN A 129 12.33 8.81 -16.05
C GLN A 129 12.88 9.84 -15.04
N LEU A 130 12.25 9.99 -13.88
CA LEU A 130 12.70 10.89 -12.81
C LEU A 130 13.94 10.36 -12.10
N ASN A 131 14.04 9.03 -11.97
CA ASN A 131 15.13 8.35 -11.31
C ASN A 131 15.84 7.38 -12.27
N GLY A 132 16.72 7.89 -13.14
CA GLY A 132 17.38 7.07 -14.16
C GLY A 132 18.13 5.85 -13.63
N SER A 133 18.61 5.90 -12.37
CA SER A 133 19.36 4.83 -11.71
C SER A 133 18.51 3.72 -11.09
N VAL A 134 17.19 3.93 -10.88
CA VAL A 134 16.33 2.86 -10.35
C VAL A 134 15.93 1.91 -11.46
N ASN A 135 16.00 0.60 -11.22
CA ASN A 135 15.40 -0.39 -12.11
C ASN A 135 13.93 -0.56 -11.73
N VAL A 136 13.02 -0.42 -12.68
CA VAL A 136 11.57 -0.52 -12.41
C VAL A 136 11.01 -1.74 -13.11
N PHE A 137 10.36 -2.61 -12.33
CA PHE A 137 9.78 -3.86 -12.78
C PHE A 137 8.31 -3.94 -12.42
N ARG A 138 7.51 -4.54 -13.31
CA ARG A 138 6.13 -4.97 -13.02
C ARG A 138 6.02 -6.47 -13.23
N LEU A 139 5.53 -7.17 -12.22
CA LEU A 139 5.22 -8.60 -12.27
C LEU A 139 3.69 -8.76 -12.24
N ASN A 140 3.13 -9.24 -13.34
CA ASN A 140 1.71 -9.60 -13.41
C ASN A 140 1.54 -11.06 -12.99
N VAL A 141 0.81 -11.27 -11.90
CA VAL A 141 0.66 -12.61 -11.33
C VAL A 141 -0.62 -12.72 -10.51
N ASN A 142 -1.20 -13.92 -10.42
CA ASN A 142 -2.19 -14.21 -9.39
C ASN A 142 -1.49 -14.25 -8.02
N THR A 143 -1.55 -13.14 -7.29
CA THR A 143 -0.80 -12.95 -6.02
C THR A 143 -1.11 -14.03 -5.00
N SER A 144 -2.35 -14.53 -4.91
CA SER A 144 -2.71 -15.62 -4.01
C SER A 144 -1.94 -16.90 -4.32
N LYS A 145 -1.98 -17.35 -5.58
CA LYS A 145 -1.24 -18.54 -6.05
C LYS A 145 0.28 -18.36 -5.93
N PHE A 146 0.77 -17.14 -6.16
CA PHE A 146 2.19 -16.82 -6.04
C PHE A 146 2.68 -16.92 -4.61
N LEU A 147 1.96 -16.30 -3.67
CA LEU A 147 2.31 -16.31 -2.25
C LEU A 147 2.19 -17.72 -1.64
N GLU A 148 1.22 -18.53 -2.09
CA GLU A 148 1.10 -19.94 -1.69
C GLU A 148 2.41 -20.74 -1.90
N LYS A 149 3.22 -20.40 -2.92
CA LYS A 149 4.51 -21.07 -3.17
C LYS A 149 5.55 -20.82 -2.07
N PHE A 150 5.40 -19.74 -1.30
CA PHE A 150 6.36 -19.35 -0.26
C PHE A 150 5.96 -19.82 1.14
N PHE A 151 4.70 -20.18 1.35
CA PHE A 151 4.23 -20.72 2.62
C PHE A 151 4.56 -22.21 2.71
N LYS A 152 5.50 -22.57 3.61
CA LYS A 152 5.92 -23.96 3.84
C LYS A 152 4.83 -24.84 4.44
N GLU A 153 3.94 -24.24 5.24
CA GLU A 153 2.81 -24.91 5.87
C GLU A 153 1.57 -24.04 5.68
N LYS A 154 0.49 -24.61 5.16
CA LYS A 154 -0.83 -23.99 5.32
C LYS A 154 -1.15 -24.07 6.80
N GLU A 155 -1.17 -22.93 7.50
CA GLU A 155 -1.68 -22.90 8.87
C GLU A 155 -3.02 -23.64 8.87
N LYS A 156 -3.16 -24.61 9.78
CA LYS A 156 -4.41 -25.35 9.92
C LYS A 156 -5.44 -24.35 10.42
N LEU A 157 -6.23 -23.81 9.48
CA LEU A 157 -7.48 -23.11 9.80
C LEU A 157 -8.21 -23.99 10.82
N SER A 158 -8.58 -23.39 11.95
CA SER A 158 -9.36 -24.12 12.94
C SER A 158 -10.58 -24.73 12.25
N LYS A 159 -10.80 -26.02 12.47
CA LYS A 159 -12.01 -26.71 11.98
C LYS A 159 -13.25 -26.26 12.72
N ASP A 160 -13.07 -25.55 13.83
CA ASP A 160 -14.15 -24.95 14.57
C ASP A 160 -14.69 -23.79 13.75
N LYS A 161 -15.85 -24.02 13.12
CA LYS A 161 -16.67 -22.93 12.61
C LYS A 161 -17.01 -22.04 13.80
N PHE A 162 -16.39 -20.88 13.89
CA PHE A 162 -16.94 -19.82 14.72
C PHE A 162 -18.13 -19.25 13.94
N THR A 163 -19.34 -19.62 14.34
CA THR A 163 -20.54 -18.91 13.91
C THR A 163 -20.67 -17.72 14.85
N ILE A 164 -19.93 -16.66 14.57
CA ILE A 164 -20.21 -15.38 15.20
C ILE A 164 -21.32 -14.74 14.38
N ASP A 165 -22.46 -14.45 15.01
CA ASP A 165 -23.35 -13.43 14.49
C ASP A 165 -22.56 -12.12 14.54
N LEU A 166 -22.10 -11.67 13.36
CA LEU A 166 -21.29 -10.48 13.23
C LEU A 166 -21.98 -9.27 13.87
N MET A 167 -23.31 -9.19 13.78
CA MET A 167 -24.07 -8.09 14.38
C MET A 167 -24.06 -8.16 15.91
N GLU A 168 -24.20 -9.35 16.47
CA GLU A 168 -24.12 -9.57 17.92
C GLU A 168 -22.71 -9.28 18.45
N TRP A 169 -21.67 -9.74 17.75
CA TRP A 169 -20.29 -9.48 18.12
C TRP A 169 -19.94 -7.99 18.03
N LEU A 170 -20.37 -7.30 16.97
CA LEU A 170 -20.16 -5.85 16.83
C LEU A 170 -20.81 -5.10 17.99
N LYS A 171 -22.06 -5.41 18.34
CA LYS A 171 -22.75 -4.78 19.48
C LYS A 171 -22.10 -5.07 20.83
N THR A 172 -21.54 -6.27 20.98
CA THR A 172 -20.93 -6.71 22.24
C THR A 172 -19.51 -6.17 22.43
N ASN A 173 -18.80 -5.87 21.33
CA ASN A 173 -17.38 -5.52 21.37
C ASN A 173 -17.07 -4.10 20.87
N ILE A 174 -18.06 -3.38 20.33
CA ILE A 174 -17.92 -1.99 19.89
C ILE A 174 -19.02 -1.17 20.56
N ASP A 175 -18.62 -0.17 21.34
CA ASP A 175 -19.57 0.75 21.97
C ASP A 175 -20.37 1.50 20.88
N GLU A 176 -21.69 1.49 20.99
CA GLU A 176 -22.54 2.28 20.10
C GLU A 176 -22.23 3.77 20.26
N PRO A 177 -22.03 4.53 19.15
CA PRO A 177 -21.84 5.96 19.23
C PRO A 177 -23.07 6.60 19.86
N ASN A 178 -22.87 7.37 20.94
CA ASN A 178 -23.97 8.10 21.56
C ASN A 178 -24.57 9.13 20.57
N GLU A 179 -25.78 9.60 20.86
CA GLU A 179 -26.51 10.55 19.99
C GLU A 179 -25.74 11.84 19.72
N LEU A 180 -24.86 12.26 20.64
CA LEU A 180 -23.96 13.40 20.42
C LEU A 180 -22.88 13.07 19.37
N THR A 181 -22.31 11.86 19.38
CA THR A 181 -21.30 11.44 18.39
C THR A 181 -21.87 11.28 16.98
N LYS A 182 -23.16 10.93 16.85
CA LYS A 182 -23.86 10.85 15.54
C LYS A 182 -24.02 12.22 14.86
N LEU A 183 -24.05 13.30 15.62
CA LEU A 183 -24.19 14.68 15.12
C LEU A 183 -22.88 15.25 14.55
N PHE A 184 -21.74 14.58 14.72
CA PHE A 184 -20.41 15.04 14.28
C PHE A 184 -19.73 14.11 13.24
N ILE A 185 -20.48 13.20 12.61
CA ILE A 185 -20.00 12.40 11.47
C ILE A 185 -20.13 13.21 10.19
#